data_AF-Q46Z53-F1
#
_entry.id   AF-Q46Z53-F1
#
_cell.length_a   1.000
_cell.length_b   1.000
_cell.length_c   1.000
_cell.angle_alpha   90.00
_cell.angle_beta   90.00
_cell.angle_gamma   90.00
#
_symmetry.space_group_name_H-M   'P 1'
#
loop_
_entity.id
_entity.type
_entity.pdbx_description
1 polymer ?
#
loop_
_entity_poly.entity_id
_entity_poly.type
_entity_poly.pdbx_seq_one_letter_code
_entity_poly.pdbx_strand_id
1 'polypeptide(L)' 'MAKHVFTRAQYLDILNDSLRNHPGWRPGMAFVFLPPGADARQATAVGCTGPLEAIPVYAEIQRVAADLIEVKDEPA' A
#
# COMPACT_ATOMS: atom_id res chain seq x y z
N MET A 1 -18.29 5.83 8.93
CA MET A 1 -17.29 5.47 9.95
C MET A 1 -16.16 6.48 9.89
N ALA A 2 -15.51 6.80 11.02
CA ALA A 2 -14.33 7.64 11.01
C ALA A 2 -13.15 6.82 10.47
N LYS A 3 -12.35 7.39 9.55
CA LYS A 3 -11.16 6.74 9.00
C LYS A 3 -10.03 6.76 10.02
N HIS A 4 -9.21 5.70 10.04
CA HIS A 4 -7.98 5.66 10.81
C HIS A 4 -6.90 6.48 10.12
N VAL A 5 -6.22 7.34 10.88
CA VAL A 5 -5.17 8.22 10.34
C VAL A 5 -3.82 7.55 10.49
N PHE A 6 -3.09 7.39 9.38
CA PHE A 6 -1.75 6.81 9.34
C PHE A 6 -0.79 7.68 8.54
N THR A 7 0.51 7.53 8.80
CA THR A 7 1.57 8.13 7.96
C THR A 7 1.72 7.37 6.65
N ARG A 8 2.39 7.96 5.64
CA ARG A 8 2.66 7.26 4.37
C ARG A 8 3.44 5.97 4.56
N ALA A 9 4.43 5.96 5.47
CA ALA A 9 5.21 4.77 5.79
C ALA A 9 4.32 3.67 6.39
N GLN A 10 3.55 4.02 7.43
CA GLN A 10 2.61 3.09 8.06
C GLN A 10 1.57 2.56 7.06
N TYR A 11 1.08 3.41 6.17
CA TYR A 11 0.16 2.99 5.12
C TYR A 11 0.78 1.93 4.19
N LEU A 12 2.02 2.12 3.73
CA LEU A 12 2.70 1.14 2.90
C LEU A 12 2.94 -0.19 3.63
N ASP A 13 3.28 -0.13 4.91
CA ASP A 13 3.47 -1.33 5.75
C ASP A 13 2.16 -2.10 5.90
N ILE A 14 1.05 -1.40 6.21
CA ILE A 14 -0.28 -2.01 6.34
C ILE A 14 -0.72 -2.67 5.03
N LEU A 15 -0.49 -2.01 3.89
CA LEU A 15 -0.80 -2.58 2.58
C LEU A 15 -0.01 -3.87 2.33
N ASN A 16 1.29 -3.87 2.63
CA ASN A 16 2.13 -5.05 2.45
C ASN A 16 1.84 -6.16 3.46
N ASP A 17 1.48 -5.84 4.69
CA ASP A 17 1.00 -6.83 5.68
C ASP A 17 -0.31 -7.47 5.22
N SER A 18 -1.25 -6.66 4.75
CA SER A 18 -2.52 -7.16 4.19
C SER A 18 -2.28 -8.05 2.98
N LEU A 19 -1.35 -7.64 2.10
CA LEU A 19 -0.95 -8.38 0.92
C LEU A 19 -0.34 -9.73 1.28
N ARG A 20 0.58 -9.79 2.24
CA ARG A 20 1.22 -11.04 2.70
C ARG A 20 0.23 -12.03 3.32
N ASN A 21 -0.85 -11.53 3.93
CA ASN A 21 -1.89 -12.35 4.55
C ASN A 21 -3.03 -12.71 3.58
N HIS A 22 -3.03 -12.17 2.36
CA HIS A 22 -4.08 -12.45 1.38
C HIS A 22 -3.90 -13.85 0.74
N PRO A 23 -4.96 -14.65 0.54
CA PRO A 23 -4.85 -16.00 -0.03
C PRO A 23 -4.30 -16.03 -1.46
N GLY A 24 -4.44 -14.92 -2.18
CA GLY A 24 -3.89 -14.73 -3.53
C GLY A 24 -2.43 -14.28 -3.58
N TRP A 25 -1.75 -14.13 -2.43
CA TRP A 25 -0.36 -13.70 -2.38
C TRP A 25 0.60 -14.68 -3.05
N ARG A 26 1.63 -14.15 -3.71
CA ARG A 26 2.73 -14.91 -4.31
C ARG A 26 4.07 -14.21 -4.11
N PRO A 27 5.20 -14.94 -4.10
CA PRO A 27 6.52 -14.33 -4.07
C PRO A 27 6.70 -13.31 -5.21
N GLY A 28 7.30 -12.16 -4.88
CA GLY A 28 7.50 -11.06 -5.82
C GLY A 28 6.42 -9.98 -5.77
N MET A 29 5.29 -10.23 -5.10
CA MET A 29 4.22 -9.26 -4.90
C MET A 29 4.49 -8.34 -3.71
N ALA A 30 4.48 -7.03 -3.97
CA ALA A 30 4.67 -5.98 -2.98
C ALA A 30 3.99 -4.68 -3.44
N PHE A 31 3.50 -3.91 -2.48
CA PHE A 31 3.28 -2.48 -2.66
C PHE A 31 4.60 -1.75 -2.45
N VAL A 32 4.90 -0.76 -3.29
CA VAL A 32 6.15 0.00 -3.24
C VAL A 32 5.90 1.49 -3.44
N PHE A 33 6.77 2.33 -2.89
CA PHE A 33 6.76 3.74 -3.24
C PHE A 33 7.28 3.96 -4.67
N LEU A 34 6.72 4.98 -5.32
CA LEU A 34 7.17 5.49 -6.61
C LEU A 34 7.79 6.89 -6.44
N PRO A 35 8.92 7.18 -7.12
CA PRO A 35 9.69 6.26 -7.98
C PRO A 35 10.36 5.10 -7.21
N PRO A 36 10.76 4.01 -7.88
CA PRO A 36 11.42 2.89 -7.21
C PRO A 36 12.64 3.35 -6.39
N GLY A 37 12.71 2.92 -5.14
CA GLY A 37 13.75 3.34 -4.19
C GLY A 37 13.44 4.61 -3.40
N ALA A 38 12.32 5.28 -3.68
CA ALA A 38 11.85 6.40 -2.86
C ALA A 38 11.44 5.93 -1.46
N ASP A 39 11.69 6.77 -0.46
CA ASP A 39 11.11 6.63 0.87
C ASP A 39 9.75 7.35 0.96
N ALA A 40 9.12 7.29 2.13
CA ALA A 40 7.80 7.89 2.36
C ALA A 40 7.75 9.42 2.15
N ARG A 41 8.89 10.13 2.29
CA ARG A 41 8.98 11.59 2.12
C ARG A 41 9.14 11.98 0.65
N GLN A 42 9.85 11.14 -0.11
CA GLN A 42 10.10 11.35 -1.54
C GLN A 42 9.01 10.76 -2.44
N ALA A 43 8.24 9.80 -1.93
CA ALA A 43 7.22 9.11 -2.68
C ALA A 43 6.14 10.06 -3.19
N THR A 44 5.82 9.94 -4.47
CA THR A 44 4.70 10.66 -5.11
C THR A 44 3.45 9.78 -5.24
N ALA A 45 3.63 8.47 -5.18
CA ALA A 45 2.55 7.48 -5.25
C ALA A 45 2.98 6.16 -4.63
N VAL A 46 2.00 5.27 -4.44
CA VAL A 46 2.21 3.85 -4.16
C VAL A 46 1.87 3.05 -5.41
N GLY A 47 2.82 2.27 -5.90
CA GLY A 47 2.66 1.31 -6.98
C GLY A 47 2.58 -0.12 -6.46
N CYS A 48 2.51 -1.07 -7.37
CA CYS A 48 2.63 -2.50 -7.08
C CYS A 48 3.68 -3.12 -7.98
N THR A 49 4.32 -4.18 -7.48
CA THR A 49 5.21 -5.02 -8.27
C THR A 49 4.41 -6.10 -9.00
N GLY A 50 5.05 -6.78 -9.94
CA GLY A 50 4.45 -7.92 -10.65
C GLY A 50 4.10 -9.10 -9.72
N PRO A 51 3.33 -10.07 -10.25
CA PRO A 51 2.94 -10.18 -11.65
C PRO A 51 1.60 -9.48 -11.96
N LEU A 52 1.34 -9.12 -13.22
CA LEU A 52 0.17 -8.29 -13.61
C LEU A 52 -1.17 -9.01 -13.41
N GLU A 53 -1.19 -10.34 -13.51
CA GLU A 53 -2.39 -11.14 -13.22
C GLU A 53 -2.86 -11.03 -11.76
N ALA A 54 -2.00 -10.53 -10.87
CA ALA A 54 -2.32 -10.29 -9.47
C ALA A 54 -2.92 -8.89 -9.18
N ILE A 55 -3.10 -8.05 -10.22
CA ILE A 55 -3.77 -6.73 -10.10
C ILE A 55 -5.08 -6.78 -9.32
N PRO A 56 -5.97 -7.79 -9.50
CA PRO A 56 -7.21 -7.86 -8.73
C PRO A 56 -7.00 -7.94 -7.21
N VAL A 57 -5.95 -8.63 -6.75
CA VAL A 57 -5.60 -8.73 -5.33
C VAL A 57 -5.15 -7.37 -4.78
N TYR A 58 -4.27 -6.68 -5.52
CA TYR A 58 -3.82 -5.34 -5.14
C TYR A 58 -5.00 -4.35 -5.09
N ALA A 59 -5.88 -4.40 -6.08
CA ALA A 59 -7.05 -3.53 -6.16
C ALA A 59 -8.03 -3.76 -5.01
N GLU A 60 -8.26 -5.02 -4.62
CA GLU A 60 -9.11 -5.36 -3.48
C GLU A 60 -8.56 -4.76 -2.17
N ILE A 61 -7.27 -4.95 -1.90
CA ILE A 61 -6.61 -4.43 -0.70
C ILE A 61 -6.65 -2.90 -0.69
N GLN A 62 -6.32 -2.23 -1.81
CA GLN A 62 -6.38 -0.78 -1.90
C GLN A 62 -7.80 -0.24 -1.72
N ARG A 63 -8.82 -0.92 -2.26
CA ARG A 63 -10.22 -0.52 -2.11
C ARG A 63 -10.63 -0.52 -0.63
N VAL A 64 -10.35 -1.61 0.09
CA VAL A 64 -10.65 -1.70 1.53
C VAL A 64 -9.85 -0.67 2.32
N ALA A 65 -8.57 -0.48 2.01
CA ALA A 65 -7.74 0.51 2.66
C ALA A 65 -8.26 1.94 2.43
N ALA A 66 -8.70 2.28 1.21
CA ALA A 66 -9.27 3.59 0.87
C ALA A 66 -10.55 3.92 1.66
N ASP A 67 -11.34 2.90 2.00
CA ASP A 67 -12.54 3.06 2.83
C ASP A 67 -12.20 3.29 4.31
N LEU A 68 -11.12 2.69 4.80
CA LEU A 68 -10.76 2.65 6.23
C LEU A 68 -9.69 3.65 6.65
N ILE A 69 -8.82 4.09 5.74
CA ILE A 69 -7.59 4.83 6.05
C ILE A 69 -7.60 6.22 5.45
N GLU A 70 -7.20 7.19 6.26
CA GLU A 70 -6.77 8.52 5.85
C GLU A 70 -5.26 8.62 6.02
N VAL A 71 -4.54 9.09 4.99
CA VAL A 71 -3.09 9.28 5.06
C VAL A 71 -2.81 10.74 5.32
N LYS A 72 -2.02 11.03 6.37
CA LYS A 72 -1.51 12.37 6.65
C LYS A 72 0.01 12.35 6.66
N ASP A 73 0.60 13.44 6.19
CA ASP A 73 2.05 13.58 6.15
C ASP A 73 2.60 13.66 7.58
N GLU A 74 3.79 13.06 7.79
CA GLU A 74 4.51 13.25 9.04
C GLU A 74 4.87 14.73 9.19
N PRO A 75 4.74 15.30 10.40
CA PRO A 75 5.29 16.63 10.66
C PRO A 75 6.80 16.59 10.38
N ALA A 76 7.27 17.61 9.64
CA ALA A 76 8.66 17.75 9.20
C ALA A 76 9.66 17.81 10.36
#